data_AF-A0A534HZ02-F1
#
_entry.id   AF-A0A534HZ02-F1
#
_cell.length_a   1.000
_cell.length_b   1.000
_cell.length_c   1.000
_cell.angle_alpha   90.00
_cell.angle_beta   90.00
_cell.angle_gamma   90.00
#
_symmetry.space_group_name_H-M   'P 1'
#
loop_
_entity.id
_entity.type
_entity.pdbx_description
1 polymer ?
#
loop_
_entity_poly.entity_id
_entity_poly.type
_entity_poly.pdbx_seq_one_letter_code
_entity_poly.pdbx_strand_id
1 'polypeptide(L)'
;MVRSSSASRALLFSLAFAIVLTGFVSLSPPGLGDHDTLAWRYFGPASLSPGYDMGQATVFADRAGHLYLFYTNLSTTTGLSNLSVMKFATRGDSNVPVKIFDRRVNTLAGSVFAAIEPAAAMGQGGALYVAYSEIRSGSSPQVYVSKSADGGATWSAEVPANAAGGTAVETSPSLAVAPNGNVFAVWVQSWSAEQNVSASMSTNGGATFGRVQNITGVPHNQVQAASVTTDSRSRAYVVYDDHDFATDQFSVNLTWSDNGTSWSPPRTLSGPKANVFLPVIQADPADRLHLAWIDTLGLTSQVWYSRSDDRGATWTPPVTVSQNAADAMVDSRTSIGISGGTLMVAWTADQGNRSGLAFATSADGGDRWSGERFVAVPNVSTKNAVVTADENGTFYAAPTQAAGSPAAVFLEYWYGPPTAPTITTIGRGTGQLDVRWTGSPERNVAGYRAWRSSDGVSYTIVASVAASSTNYTDRGLANGTYWYSIEAVNDQGIPSHRSAAVHALVGASVDDEIADLLAQIAALKAQLANLNNSSGQEAATLQARIDELQSRLNGLQPEAADQTMGFVNAGLLVIAITLFALVILFQSRKPKPQPPVVPPQHRFRVSDVLRSEELASDESANLPLPGFEDDL
;
A
#
# COMPACT_ATOMS: atom_id res chain seq x y z
N MET A 1 26.78 -50.02 19.65
CA MET A 1 26.93 -50.07 18.17
C MET A 1 25.54 -50.36 17.63
N VAL A 2 24.96 -49.63 16.67
CA VAL A 2 25.52 -48.87 15.54
C VAL A 2 25.17 -47.36 15.64
N ARG A 3 26.08 -46.48 15.21
CA ARG A 3 25.77 -45.05 14.97
C ARG A 3 25.14 -44.93 13.57
N SER A 4 23.88 -44.51 13.47
CA SER A 4 23.36 -43.96 12.20
C SER A 4 23.77 -42.49 12.09
N SER A 5 24.42 -42.12 10.99
CA SER A 5 24.97 -40.79 10.79
C SER A 5 23.90 -39.76 10.41
N SER A 6 24.18 -38.50 10.68
CA SER A 6 23.33 -37.34 10.33
C SER A 6 23.01 -37.23 8.82
N ALA A 7 23.81 -37.85 7.96
CA ALA A 7 23.62 -37.88 6.51
C ALA A 7 22.27 -38.50 6.09
N SER A 8 21.78 -39.53 6.77
CA SER A 8 20.51 -40.18 6.42
C SER A 8 19.28 -39.31 6.73
N ARG A 9 19.40 -38.37 7.68
CA ARG A 9 18.35 -37.37 7.94
C ARG A 9 18.39 -36.23 6.92
N ALA A 10 19.57 -35.83 6.45
CA ALA A 10 19.70 -34.83 5.40
C ALA A 10 19.04 -35.29 4.08
N LEU A 11 19.28 -36.54 3.65
CA LEU A 11 18.72 -37.05 2.39
C LEU A 11 17.18 -37.13 2.39
N LEU A 12 16.56 -37.49 3.51
CA LEU A 12 15.10 -37.50 3.67
C LEU A 12 14.51 -36.09 3.71
N PHE A 13 15.21 -35.11 4.31
CA PHE A 13 14.83 -33.70 4.23
C PHE A 13 14.92 -33.15 2.80
N SER A 14 15.97 -33.49 2.04
CA SER A 14 16.12 -33.07 0.64
C SER A 14 15.05 -33.64 -0.29
N LEU A 15 14.62 -34.89 -0.08
CA LEU A 15 13.58 -35.50 -0.91
C LEU A 15 12.19 -34.95 -0.58
N ALA A 16 11.90 -34.64 0.68
CA ALA A 16 10.71 -33.90 1.06
C ALA A 16 10.69 -32.47 0.47
N PHE A 17 11.85 -31.79 0.44
CA PHE A 17 12.00 -30.47 -0.17
C PHE A 17 11.72 -30.47 -1.69
N ALA A 18 12.05 -31.57 -2.38
CA ALA A 18 11.77 -31.73 -3.81
C ALA A 18 10.28 -32.04 -4.10
N ILE A 19 9.63 -32.87 -3.29
CA ILE A 19 8.23 -33.26 -3.49
C ILE A 19 7.25 -32.15 -3.10
N VAL A 20 7.60 -31.32 -2.11
CA VAL A 20 6.80 -30.12 -1.77
C VAL A 20 6.82 -29.09 -2.91
N LEU A 21 7.86 -29.07 -3.77
CA LEU A 21 7.89 -28.20 -4.94
C LEU A 21 7.07 -28.71 -6.14
N THR A 22 6.88 -30.03 -6.27
CA THR A 22 6.09 -30.62 -7.38
C THR A 22 4.61 -30.83 -7.05
N GLY A 23 4.23 -30.83 -5.76
CA GLY A 23 2.83 -30.79 -5.32
C GLY A 23 2.15 -29.43 -5.54
N PHE A 24 2.94 -28.34 -5.56
CA PHE A 24 2.47 -27.04 -6.04
C PHE A 24 2.51 -26.98 -7.57
N VAL A 25 1.55 -27.64 -8.21
CA VAL A 25 0.80 -26.93 -9.26
C VAL A 25 -0.10 -25.92 -8.55
N SER A 26 0.52 -24.87 -7.98
CA SER A 26 -0.15 -23.58 -8.04
C SER A 26 -0.34 -23.33 -9.52
N LEU A 27 -1.57 -23.54 -10.02
CA LEU A 27 -1.98 -22.99 -11.30
C LEU A 27 -1.52 -21.53 -11.25
N SER A 28 -0.54 -21.18 -12.10
CA SER A 28 0.02 -19.84 -12.12
C SER A 28 -1.16 -18.88 -12.14
N PRO A 29 -1.29 -17.97 -11.15
CA PRO A 29 -2.43 -17.06 -11.09
C PRO A 29 -2.64 -16.48 -12.48
N PRO A 30 -3.86 -16.61 -13.05
CA PRO A 30 -4.10 -16.40 -14.48
C PRO A 30 -3.41 -15.11 -14.89
N GLY A 31 -2.36 -15.24 -15.72
CA GLY A 31 -1.32 -14.22 -15.87
C GLY A 31 -1.93 -12.83 -15.92
N LEU A 32 -1.54 -11.97 -14.96
CA LEU A 32 -2.16 -10.66 -14.78
C LEU A 32 -2.21 -9.97 -16.14
N GLY A 33 -3.44 -9.71 -16.61
CA GLY A 33 -3.69 -9.16 -17.93
C GLY A 33 -2.81 -7.95 -18.21
N ASP A 34 -2.13 -7.97 -19.36
CA ASP A 34 -1.20 -6.92 -19.70
C ASP A 34 -1.95 -5.67 -20.17
N HIS A 35 -1.87 -4.61 -19.36
CA HIS A 35 -2.44 -3.29 -19.63
C HIS A 35 -1.38 -2.28 -20.15
N ASP A 36 -0.19 -2.76 -20.56
CA ASP A 36 0.91 -1.97 -21.13
C ASP A 36 0.55 -1.31 -22.47
N THR A 37 -0.47 -1.82 -23.17
CA THR A 37 -0.96 -1.28 -24.46
C THR A 37 -1.83 -0.02 -24.32
N LEU A 38 -2.24 0.35 -23.11
CA LEU A 38 -3.13 1.49 -22.86
C LEU A 38 -2.35 2.82 -22.89
N ALA A 39 -2.45 3.54 -24.00
CA ALA A 39 -1.79 4.83 -24.18
C ALA A 39 -2.34 5.91 -23.22
N TRP A 40 -1.43 6.63 -22.56
CA TRP A 40 -1.74 7.91 -21.93
C TRP A 40 -2.20 8.92 -22.98
N ARG A 41 -3.13 9.78 -22.59
CA ARG A 41 -3.67 10.85 -23.42
C ARG A 41 -3.32 12.21 -22.81
N TYR A 42 -3.03 13.16 -23.68
CA TYR A 42 -2.50 14.47 -23.33
C TYR A 42 -3.56 15.55 -23.53
N PHE A 43 -3.76 16.40 -22.52
CA PHE A 43 -4.73 17.50 -22.57
C PHE A 43 -4.14 18.81 -23.13
N GLY A 44 -2.81 18.96 -23.13
CA GLY A 44 -2.16 20.25 -23.31
C GLY A 44 -1.54 20.78 -22.00
N PRO A 45 -0.86 21.94 -22.05
CA PRO A 45 -0.61 22.71 -20.84
C PRO A 45 -1.94 23.17 -20.25
N ALA A 46 -2.14 23.01 -18.94
CA ALA A 46 -3.41 23.33 -18.26
C ALA A 46 -3.79 24.82 -18.38
N SER A 47 -2.78 25.68 -18.45
CA SER A 47 -2.88 27.07 -18.89
C SER A 47 -1.52 27.56 -19.39
N LEU A 48 -1.52 28.60 -20.24
CA LEU A 48 -0.37 29.43 -20.56
C LEU A 48 -0.82 30.88 -20.44
N SER A 49 -0.87 31.40 -19.21
CA SER A 49 -1.10 32.83 -18.99
C SER A 49 0.16 33.60 -19.39
N PRO A 50 0.12 34.50 -20.40
CA PRO A 50 1.31 35.22 -20.82
C PRO A 50 1.89 36.03 -19.65
N GLY A 51 3.19 35.90 -19.41
CA GLY A 51 3.88 36.56 -18.29
C GLY A 51 3.82 35.82 -16.95
N TYR A 52 3.54 34.52 -16.94
CA TYR A 52 3.53 33.69 -15.73
C TYR A 52 4.26 32.35 -15.89
N ASP A 53 5.12 32.01 -14.93
CA ASP A 53 5.74 30.70 -14.73
C ASP A 53 4.87 29.84 -13.79
N MET A 54 4.47 28.65 -14.22
CA MET A 54 3.82 27.66 -13.36
C MET A 54 4.87 26.78 -12.67
N GLY A 55 4.87 26.78 -11.34
CA GLY A 55 5.78 25.97 -10.51
C GLY A 55 5.17 24.62 -10.11
N GLN A 56 5.67 24.05 -9.00
CA GLN A 56 5.13 22.80 -8.44
C GLN A 56 3.60 22.84 -8.31
N ALA A 57 3.00 21.69 -8.60
CA ALA A 57 1.56 21.50 -8.59
C ALA A 57 1.16 20.25 -7.78
N THR A 58 -0.10 20.21 -7.39
CA THR A 58 -0.76 19.01 -6.86
C THR A 58 -2.14 18.87 -7.50
N VAL A 59 -2.55 17.64 -7.77
CA VAL A 59 -3.78 17.32 -8.50
C VAL A 59 -4.64 16.37 -7.67
N PHE A 60 -5.94 16.63 -7.66
CA PHE A 60 -6.92 15.89 -6.87
C PHE A 60 -8.23 15.70 -7.64
N ALA A 61 -8.81 14.49 -7.63
CA ALA A 61 -10.11 14.21 -8.24
C ALA A 61 -11.20 13.96 -7.18
N ASP A 62 -12.41 14.51 -7.38
CA ASP A 62 -13.56 14.27 -6.50
C ASP A 62 -14.53 13.20 -7.01
N ARG A 63 -15.38 12.69 -6.09
CA ARG A 63 -16.45 11.71 -6.38
C ARG A 63 -17.69 12.31 -7.07
N ALA A 64 -17.55 13.51 -7.66
CA ALA A 64 -18.56 14.14 -8.49
C ALA A 64 -18.07 14.32 -9.94
N GLY A 65 -16.87 13.81 -10.27
CA GLY A 65 -16.30 13.94 -11.60
C GLY A 65 -15.68 15.31 -11.86
N HIS A 66 -15.00 15.89 -10.88
CA HIS A 66 -14.15 17.07 -11.08
C HIS A 66 -12.69 16.78 -10.74
N LEU A 67 -11.81 17.45 -11.48
CA LEU A 67 -10.38 17.52 -11.19
C LEU A 67 -10.04 18.93 -10.67
N TYR A 68 -9.18 19.01 -9.67
CA TYR A 68 -8.64 20.25 -9.12
C TYR A 68 -7.12 20.21 -9.25
N LEU A 69 -6.57 21.20 -9.94
CA LEU A 69 -5.13 21.37 -10.12
C LEU A 69 -4.70 22.63 -9.36
N PHE A 70 -4.02 22.44 -8.24
CA PHE A 70 -3.39 23.52 -7.49
C PHE A 70 -1.97 23.71 -7.98
N TYR A 71 -1.53 24.94 -8.19
CA TYR A 71 -0.21 25.23 -8.72
C TYR A 71 0.30 26.59 -8.27
N THR A 72 1.63 26.68 -8.17
CA THR A 72 2.33 27.96 -7.98
C THR A 72 2.29 28.77 -9.27
N ASN A 73 1.92 30.05 -9.18
CA ASN A 73 1.73 30.94 -10.32
C ASN A 73 2.60 32.21 -10.14
N LEU A 74 3.83 32.18 -10.68
CA LEU A 74 4.85 33.23 -10.56
C LEU A 74 4.74 34.25 -11.68
N SER A 75 4.53 35.53 -11.37
CA SER A 75 4.54 36.57 -12.40
C SER A 75 5.97 36.88 -12.85
N THR A 76 6.26 36.71 -14.15
CA THR A 76 7.59 37.03 -14.72
C THR A 76 7.83 38.54 -14.81
N THR A 77 6.80 39.37 -14.60
CA THR A 77 6.91 40.84 -14.62
C THR A 77 7.17 41.43 -13.23
N THR A 78 6.59 40.86 -12.17
CA THR A 78 6.72 41.40 -10.80
C THR A 78 7.59 40.55 -9.88
N GLY A 79 7.90 39.31 -10.26
CA GLY A 79 8.61 38.35 -9.42
C GLY A 79 7.79 37.78 -8.26
N LEU A 80 6.51 38.18 -8.11
CA LEU A 80 5.63 37.71 -7.05
C LEU A 80 4.93 36.41 -7.49
N SER A 81 4.91 35.38 -6.64
CA SER A 81 4.11 34.17 -6.88
C SER A 81 2.85 34.09 -6.01
N ASN A 82 1.82 33.47 -6.57
CA ASN A 82 0.54 33.24 -5.93
C ASN A 82 0.14 31.78 -6.04
N LEU A 83 -0.71 31.31 -5.13
CA LEU A 83 -1.33 30.01 -5.26
C LEU A 83 -2.60 30.14 -6.11
N SER A 84 -2.74 29.27 -7.11
CA SER A 84 -3.90 29.20 -7.99
C SER A 84 -4.48 27.79 -8.02
N VAL A 85 -5.77 27.69 -8.37
CA VAL A 85 -6.50 26.45 -8.60
C VAL A 85 -7.26 26.51 -9.91
N MET A 86 -7.04 25.52 -10.77
CA MET A 86 -7.92 25.23 -11.90
C MET A 86 -8.87 24.10 -11.54
N LYS A 87 -10.13 24.22 -11.96
CA LYS A 87 -11.12 23.15 -11.85
C LYS A 87 -11.52 22.67 -13.24
N PHE A 88 -11.63 21.36 -13.41
CA PHE A 88 -12.10 20.71 -14.63
C PHE A 88 -13.27 19.78 -14.33
N ALA A 89 -14.21 19.62 -15.26
CA ALA A 89 -15.12 18.48 -15.27
C ALA A 89 -14.41 17.29 -15.93
N THR A 90 -14.37 16.13 -15.29
CA THR A 90 -13.89 14.88 -15.91
C THR A 90 -14.99 14.17 -16.71
N ARG A 91 -16.26 14.47 -16.43
CA ARG A 91 -17.42 13.99 -17.22
C ARG A 91 -17.88 14.98 -18.29
N GLY A 92 -17.98 14.46 -19.50
CA GLY A 92 -18.61 15.04 -20.69
C GLY A 92 -18.41 14.09 -21.87
N ASP A 93 -19.30 14.11 -22.86
CA ASP A 93 -19.38 13.11 -23.95
C ASP A 93 -18.12 13.00 -24.84
N SER A 94 -17.11 13.84 -24.59
CA SER A 94 -15.81 13.88 -25.28
C SER A 94 -14.71 13.05 -24.61
N ASN A 95 -14.89 12.57 -23.37
CA ASN A 95 -13.86 11.78 -22.66
C ASN A 95 -12.51 12.52 -22.49
N VAL A 96 -12.59 13.85 -22.31
CA VAL A 96 -11.46 14.78 -22.11
C VAL A 96 -11.85 15.78 -21.01
N PRO A 97 -10.99 16.07 -20.00
CA PRO A 97 -11.31 17.05 -18.96
C PRO A 97 -11.62 18.45 -19.52
N VAL A 98 -12.71 19.08 -19.09
CA VAL A 98 -13.12 20.42 -19.57
C VAL A 98 -12.90 21.46 -18.47
N LYS A 99 -12.07 22.48 -18.71
CA LYS A 99 -11.80 23.54 -17.72
C LYS A 99 -13.06 24.34 -17.41
N ILE A 100 -13.47 24.35 -16.14
CA ILE A 100 -14.59 25.11 -15.59
C ILE A 100 -14.12 26.51 -15.19
N PHE A 101 -13.02 26.60 -14.44
CA PHE A 101 -12.43 27.89 -14.05
C PHE A 101 -10.93 27.77 -13.76
N ASP A 102 -10.30 28.93 -13.66
CA ASP A 102 -8.93 29.18 -13.23
C ASP A 102 -8.99 30.37 -12.25
N ARG A 103 -8.53 30.19 -11.00
CA ARG A 103 -8.73 31.16 -9.91
C ARG A 103 -7.53 31.22 -8.97
N ARG A 104 -7.29 32.40 -8.38
CA ARG A 104 -6.35 32.59 -7.26
C ARG A 104 -6.96 32.05 -5.96
N VAL A 105 -6.13 31.43 -5.12
CA VAL A 105 -6.49 30.91 -3.79
C VAL A 105 -6.14 31.91 -2.69
N ASN A 106 -4.89 32.38 -2.65
CA ASN A 106 -4.45 33.32 -1.61
C ASN A 106 -5.04 34.72 -1.83
N THR A 107 -5.40 35.40 -0.75
CA THR A 107 -6.17 36.65 -0.75
C THR A 107 -5.29 37.89 -0.55
N LEU A 108 -4.13 37.75 0.09
CA LEU A 108 -3.23 38.86 0.40
C LEU A 108 -2.56 39.46 -0.84
N ALA A 109 -2.98 40.67 -1.24
CA ALA A 109 -2.38 41.40 -2.36
C ALA A 109 -1.15 42.22 -1.91
N GLY A 110 -0.07 42.18 -2.70
CA GLY A 110 1.09 43.08 -2.54
C GLY A 110 2.07 42.78 -1.40
N SER A 111 1.78 41.82 -0.52
CA SER A 111 2.65 41.43 0.60
C SER A 111 3.26 40.02 0.49
N VAL A 112 2.76 39.19 -0.45
CA VAL A 112 3.25 37.84 -0.70
C VAL A 112 4.37 37.91 -1.73
N PHE A 113 5.58 37.55 -1.30
CA PHE A 113 6.74 37.41 -2.18
C PHE A 113 6.65 36.09 -2.95
N ALA A 114 6.35 34.98 -2.25
CA ALA A 114 6.08 33.70 -2.89
C ALA A 114 5.08 32.86 -2.10
N ALA A 115 4.21 32.14 -2.80
CA ALA A 115 3.52 30.94 -2.31
C ALA A 115 4.07 29.74 -3.09
N ILE A 116 4.47 28.66 -2.40
CA ILE A 116 5.14 27.49 -3.00
C ILE A 116 4.65 26.17 -2.38
N GLU A 117 4.98 25.07 -3.05
CA GLU A 117 4.83 23.69 -2.54
C GLU A 117 3.39 23.32 -2.09
N PRO A 118 2.36 23.49 -2.96
CA PRO A 118 0.98 23.23 -2.55
C PRO A 118 0.72 21.74 -2.30
N ALA A 119 0.08 21.44 -1.16
CA ALA A 119 -0.46 20.13 -0.82
C ALA A 119 -1.96 20.24 -0.52
N ALA A 120 -2.79 19.51 -1.26
CA ALA A 120 -4.25 19.62 -1.19
C ALA A 120 -4.91 18.32 -0.72
N ALA A 121 -6.03 18.45 -0.01
CA ALA A 121 -6.84 17.34 0.47
C ALA A 121 -8.33 17.72 0.47
N MET A 122 -9.20 16.71 0.36
CA MET A 122 -10.65 16.89 0.44
C MET A 122 -11.19 16.28 1.74
N GLY A 123 -12.00 17.05 2.45
CA GLY A 123 -12.78 16.58 3.61
C GLY A 123 -14.16 16.05 3.23
N GLN A 124 -14.91 15.57 4.24
CA GLN A 124 -16.30 15.20 4.05
C GLN A 124 -17.15 16.35 3.47
N GLY A 125 -18.16 16.01 2.68
CA GLY A 125 -19.04 16.97 2.01
C GLY A 125 -18.41 17.70 0.82
N GLY A 126 -17.20 17.34 0.39
CA GLY A 126 -16.53 17.97 -0.76
C GLY A 126 -15.80 19.28 -0.43
N ALA A 127 -15.59 19.58 0.85
CA ALA A 127 -14.78 20.72 1.26
C ALA A 127 -13.31 20.51 0.86
N LEU A 128 -12.74 21.46 0.14
CA LEU A 128 -11.32 21.44 -0.26
C LEU A 128 -10.49 22.16 0.77
N TYR A 129 -9.27 21.67 0.98
CA TYR A 129 -8.25 22.33 1.78
C TYR A 129 -6.93 22.29 1.00
N VAL A 130 -6.14 23.37 1.11
CA VAL A 130 -4.79 23.41 0.56
C VAL A 130 -3.85 24.05 1.57
N ALA A 131 -2.74 23.36 1.84
CA ALA A 131 -1.59 23.83 2.59
C ALA A 131 -0.50 24.29 1.63
N TYR A 132 0.24 25.33 1.98
CA TYR A 132 1.35 25.84 1.19
C TYR A 132 2.29 26.68 2.05
N SER A 133 3.55 26.77 1.63
CA SER A 133 4.55 27.65 2.26
C SER A 133 4.39 29.05 1.67
N GLU A 134 4.17 30.06 2.50
CA GLU A 134 4.06 31.47 2.08
C GLU A 134 5.20 32.30 2.66
N ILE A 135 5.89 33.01 1.79
CA ILE A 135 6.95 33.98 2.09
C ILE A 135 6.34 35.37 1.95
N ARG A 136 6.26 36.12 3.06
CA ARG A 136 5.88 37.53 3.05
C ARG A 136 7.13 38.40 3.03
N SER A 137 7.01 39.62 2.48
CA SER A 137 8.14 40.53 2.34
C SER A 137 8.82 40.80 3.69
N GLY A 138 10.08 40.35 3.83
CA GLY A 138 10.88 40.53 5.05
C GLY A 138 10.65 39.48 6.16
N SER A 139 10.01 38.34 5.87
CA SER A 139 9.81 37.24 6.83
C SER A 139 10.34 35.90 6.33
N SER A 140 10.65 34.99 7.25
CA SER A 140 10.85 33.56 6.92
C SER A 140 9.58 32.95 6.30
N PRO A 141 9.69 31.87 5.50
CA PRO A 141 8.54 31.08 5.03
C PRO A 141 7.72 30.53 6.20
N GLN A 142 6.39 30.54 6.09
CA GLN A 142 5.44 30.04 7.08
C GLN A 142 4.39 29.16 6.38
N VAL A 143 3.82 28.16 7.05
CA VAL A 143 2.81 27.26 6.44
C VAL A 143 1.41 27.75 6.74
N TYR A 144 0.66 28.03 5.68
CA TYR A 144 -0.75 28.42 5.76
C TYR A 144 -1.65 27.34 5.17
N VAL A 145 -2.88 27.28 5.68
CA VAL A 145 -3.97 26.48 5.13
C VAL A 145 -5.12 27.41 4.75
N SER A 146 -5.69 27.19 3.58
CA SER A 146 -6.96 27.80 3.16
C SER A 146 -7.97 26.72 2.80
N LYS A 147 -9.26 27.03 2.96
CA LYS A 147 -10.39 26.12 2.78
C LYS A 147 -11.40 26.68 1.77
N SER A 148 -11.95 25.82 0.94
CA SER A 148 -13.13 26.11 0.12
C SER A 148 -14.29 25.17 0.50
N ALA A 149 -15.49 25.73 0.64
CA ALA A 149 -16.72 24.99 0.90
C ALA A 149 -17.63 24.87 -0.33
N ASP A 150 -17.27 25.50 -1.46
CA ASP A 150 -18.07 25.63 -2.68
C ASP A 150 -17.38 25.00 -3.91
N GLY A 151 -16.51 24.02 -3.67
CA GLY A 151 -15.79 23.31 -4.72
C GLY A 151 -14.81 24.20 -5.48
N GLY A 152 -14.07 25.04 -4.75
CA GLY A 152 -12.94 25.84 -5.21
C GLY A 152 -13.30 27.23 -5.78
N ALA A 153 -14.57 27.63 -5.73
CA ALA A 153 -15.01 28.89 -6.31
C ALA A 153 -14.66 30.10 -5.42
N THR A 154 -14.70 29.92 -4.10
CA THR A 154 -14.20 30.86 -3.08
C THR A 154 -13.34 30.15 -2.04
N TRP A 155 -12.47 30.92 -1.37
CA TRP A 155 -11.48 30.44 -0.41
C TRP A 155 -11.54 31.27 0.86
N SER A 156 -11.29 30.64 2.01
CA SER A 156 -11.14 31.31 3.29
C SER A 156 -9.88 32.17 3.33
N ALA A 157 -9.84 33.11 4.28
CA ALA A 157 -8.58 33.72 4.68
C ALA A 157 -7.55 32.66 5.09
N GLU A 158 -6.28 33.02 4.92
CA GLU A 158 -5.11 32.19 5.20
C GLU A 158 -4.95 31.95 6.71
N VAL A 159 -5.11 30.70 7.15
CA VAL A 159 -4.93 30.31 8.56
C VAL A 159 -3.52 29.73 8.73
N PRO A 160 -2.65 30.28 9.59
CA PRO A 160 -1.35 29.69 9.84
C PRO A 160 -1.50 28.34 10.55
N ALA A 161 -0.85 27.31 10.01
CA ALA A 161 -0.77 25.99 10.64
C ALA A 161 0.37 25.93 11.68
N ASN A 162 1.44 26.70 11.45
CA ASN A 162 2.52 26.90 12.41
C ASN A 162 2.18 28.05 13.40
N ALA A 163 2.90 28.14 14.51
CA ALA A 163 2.74 29.26 15.44
C ALA A 163 3.36 30.54 14.85
N ALA A 164 2.61 31.63 14.83
CA ALA A 164 3.05 32.89 14.21
C ALA A 164 4.26 33.51 14.92
N GLY A 165 5.23 34.01 14.14
CA GLY A 165 6.38 34.78 14.63
C GLY A 165 7.64 33.97 14.96
N GLY A 166 7.71 32.71 14.54
CA GLY A 166 8.95 31.93 14.61
C GLY A 166 10.02 32.42 13.64
N THR A 167 11.29 32.20 13.98
CA THR A 167 12.44 32.45 13.07
C THR A 167 12.69 31.30 12.09
N ALA A 168 12.05 30.15 12.31
CA ALA A 168 12.21 28.95 11.48
C ALA A 168 11.78 29.17 10.04
N VAL A 169 12.38 28.40 9.14
CA VAL A 169 11.97 28.26 7.75
C VAL A 169 11.04 27.04 7.67
N GLU A 170 9.78 27.27 7.32
CA GLU A 170 8.74 26.23 7.23
C GLU A 170 8.50 25.87 5.75
N THR A 171 8.77 24.63 5.34
CA THR A 171 8.72 24.16 3.93
C THR A 171 8.14 22.75 3.79
N SER A 172 7.99 22.24 2.56
CA SER A 172 7.54 20.88 2.25
C SER A 172 6.22 20.47 2.95
N PRO A 173 5.16 21.31 2.97
CA PRO A 173 3.93 20.97 3.68
C PRO A 173 3.23 19.76 3.06
N SER A 174 2.51 19.02 3.91
CA SER A 174 1.60 17.95 3.54
C SER A 174 0.35 18.03 4.43
N LEU A 175 -0.80 17.63 3.90
CA LEU A 175 -2.10 17.86 4.50
C LEU A 175 -3.00 16.63 4.33
N ALA A 176 -3.68 16.22 5.40
CA ALA A 176 -4.74 15.21 5.36
C ALA A 176 -5.98 15.68 6.13
N VAL A 177 -7.16 15.29 5.67
CA VAL A 177 -8.42 15.57 6.35
C VAL A 177 -9.07 14.26 6.77
N ALA A 178 -9.12 14.03 8.07
CA ALA A 178 -9.66 12.81 8.64
C ALA A 178 -11.20 12.75 8.50
N PRO A 179 -11.80 11.54 8.49
CA PRO A 179 -13.25 11.37 8.44
C PRO A 179 -14.04 12.11 9.53
N ASN A 180 -13.46 12.33 10.72
CA ASN A 180 -14.07 13.12 11.79
C ASN A 180 -14.05 14.64 11.57
N GLY A 181 -13.47 15.13 10.46
CA GLY A 181 -13.34 16.54 10.13
C GLY A 181 -12.09 17.22 10.67
N ASN A 182 -11.21 16.50 11.40
CA ASN A 182 -9.92 17.02 11.80
C ASN A 182 -9.01 17.22 10.58
N VAL A 183 -8.26 18.33 10.56
CA VAL A 183 -7.29 18.62 9.50
C VAL A 183 -5.89 18.52 10.12
N PHE A 184 -5.07 17.61 9.60
CA PHE A 184 -3.68 17.41 10.01
C PHE A 184 -2.75 18.06 8.98
N ALA A 185 -1.96 19.04 9.42
CA ALA A 185 -0.91 19.65 8.63
C ALA A 185 0.45 19.21 9.19
N VAL A 186 1.36 18.81 8.31
CA VAL A 186 2.77 18.52 8.65
C VAL A 186 3.70 19.22 7.68
N TRP A 187 4.91 19.56 8.12
CA TRP A 187 5.88 20.30 7.32
C TRP A 187 7.30 20.10 7.86
N VAL A 188 8.31 20.45 7.06
CA VAL A 188 9.71 20.54 7.49
C VAL A 188 9.95 21.90 8.11
N GLN A 189 10.46 21.91 9.35
CA GLN A 189 10.81 23.12 10.10
C GLN A 189 12.34 23.17 10.26
N SER A 190 12.97 24.27 9.82
CA SER A 190 14.42 24.40 9.77
C SER A 190 14.97 25.67 10.45
N TRP A 191 16.04 25.53 11.23
CA TRP A 191 16.86 26.61 11.80
C TRP A 191 18.31 26.48 11.31
N SER A 192 18.53 26.73 10.02
CA SER A 192 19.82 26.51 9.35
C SER A 192 20.24 25.03 9.34
N ALA A 193 21.09 24.60 10.28
CA ALA A 193 21.64 23.24 10.35
C ALA A 193 20.75 22.24 11.13
N GLU A 194 19.74 22.74 11.84
CA GLU A 194 18.80 21.92 12.62
C GLU A 194 17.46 21.84 11.87
N GLN A 195 16.95 20.62 11.66
CA GLN A 195 15.70 20.34 10.95
C GLN A 195 14.84 19.33 11.71
N ASN A 196 13.52 19.50 11.68
CA ASN A 196 12.57 18.50 12.14
C ASN A 196 11.35 18.44 11.24
N VAL A 197 10.54 17.40 11.42
CA VAL A 197 9.14 17.42 10.98
C VAL A 197 8.29 17.95 12.12
N SER A 198 7.52 18.99 11.80
CA SER A 198 6.54 19.57 12.69
C SER A 198 5.13 19.27 12.22
N ALA A 199 4.20 19.18 13.18
CA ALA A 199 2.80 18.89 12.93
C ALA A 199 1.88 19.78 13.76
N SER A 200 0.72 20.14 13.21
CA SER A 200 -0.40 20.69 13.96
C SER A 200 -1.72 20.13 13.44
N MET A 201 -2.76 20.22 14.27
CA MET A 201 -4.09 19.71 13.94
C MET A 201 -5.13 20.79 14.21
N SER A 202 -6.10 20.91 13.31
CA SER A 202 -7.33 21.67 13.50
C SER A 202 -8.48 20.71 13.83
N THR A 203 -9.20 20.97 14.92
CA THR A 203 -10.44 20.26 15.30
C THR A 203 -11.72 20.99 14.90
N ASN A 204 -11.60 22.16 14.27
CA ASN A 204 -12.71 23.01 13.85
C ASN A 204 -12.73 23.20 12.31
N GLY A 205 -12.32 22.15 11.58
CA GLY A 205 -12.38 22.10 10.13
C GLY A 205 -11.57 23.21 9.46
N GLY A 206 -10.34 23.44 9.93
CA GLY A 206 -9.37 24.37 9.35
C GLY A 206 -9.45 25.82 9.83
N ALA A 207 -10.37 26.18 10.73
CA ALA A 207 -10.53 27.58 11.17
C ALA A 207 -9.40 28.06 12.10
N THR A 208 -8.83 27.17 12.92
CA THR A 208 -7.60 27.40 13.71
C THR A 208 -6.82 26.10 13.86
N PHE A 209 -5.50 26.17 13.93
CA PHE A 209 -4.64 25.03 14.27
C PHE A 209 -4.16 25.08 15.72
N GLY A 210 -4.01 23.90 16.33
CA GLY A 210 -3.52 23.75 17.70
C GLY A 210 -2.01 23.94 17.84
N ARG A 211 -1.49 23.69 19.05
CA ARG A 211 -0.04 23.79 19.34
C ARG A 211 0.77 22.86 18.44
N VAL A 212 1.79 23.41 17.78
CA VAL A 212 2.80 22.67 17.00
C VAL A 212 3.48 21.60 17.87
N GLN A 213 3.69 20.43 17.28
CA GLN A 213 4.46 19.32 17.85
C GLN A 213 5.63 19.00 16.92
N ASN A 214 6.85 18.88 17.47
CA ASN A 214 7.93 18.18 16.79
C ASN A 214 7.61 16.68 16.85
N ILE A 215 7.51 16.02 15.69
CA ILE A 215 7.14 14.58 15.59
C ILE A 215 8.33 13.66 15.33
N THR A 216 9.51 14.20 15.05
CA THR A 216 10.77 13.43 14.98
C THR A 216 11.33 13.14 16.38
N GLY A 217 10.91 13.91 17.40
CA GLY A 217 11.16 13.67 18.82
C GLY A 217 12.53 14.17 19.30
N VAL A 218 13.54 14.13 18.44
CA VAL A 218 14.78 14.91 18.56
C VAL A 218 14.95 15.77 17.31
N PRO A 219 15.76 16.84 17.33
CA PRO A 219 16.18 17.50 16.10
C PRO A 219 17.11 16.59 15.30
N HIS A 220 16.94 16.59 13.97
CA HIS A 220 17.82 15.91 13.03
C HIS A 220 18.55 16.97 12.19
N ASN A 221 19.54 16.55 11.41
CA ASN A 221 20.40 17.51 10.73
C ASN A 221 19.96 17.79 9.28
N GLN A 222 19.16 16.90 8.69
CA GLN A 222 18.53 17.09 7.38
C GLN A 222 17.25 16.24 7.27
N VAL A 223 16.18 16.84 6.74
CA VAL A 223 14.85 16.25 6.46
C VAL A 223 14.34 16.89 5.17
N GLN A 224 14.08 16.13 4.10
CA GLN A 224 13.67 16.70 2.81
C GLN A 224 12.15 16.78 2.64
N ALA A 225 11.43 15.73 3.05
CA ALA A 225 9.97 15.68 2.93
C ALA A 225 9.29 14.95 4.10
N ALA A 226 8.04 15.36 4.32
CA ALA A 226 7.07 14.62 5.11
C ALA A 226 5.78 14.42 4.29
N SER A 227 5.11 13.30 4.50
CA SER A 227 3.83 12.96 3.87
C SER A 227 2.87 12.45 4.92
N VAL A 228 1.65 13.01 4.97
CA VAL A 228 0.59 12.60 5.91
C VAL A 228 -0.60 11.98 5.18
N THR A 229 -1.15 10.90 5.74
CA THR A 229 -2.45 10.33 5.34
C THR A 229 -3.29 10.00 6.56
N THR A 230 -4.59 9.73 6.38
CA THR A 230 -5.50 9.34 7.46
C THR A 230 -6.38 8.15 7.07
N ASP A 231 -6.63 7.26 8.01
CA ASP A 231 -7.52 6.10 7.80
C ASP A 231 -9.00 6.37 8.19
N SER A 232 -9.88 5.39 7.94
CA SER A 232 -11.32 5.48 8.22
C SER A 232 -11.69 5.76 9.68
N ARG A 233 -10.80 5.45 10.63
CA ARG A 233 -10.95 5.70 12.07
C ARG A 233 -10.26 7.00 12.51
N SER A 234 -9.87 7.86 11.57
CA SER A 234 -9.31 9.19 11.80
C SER A 234 -7.94 9.25 12.48
N ARG A 235 -7.17 8.17 12.44
CA ARG A 235 -5.74 8.20 12.78
C ARG A 235 -4.97 8.86 11.66
N ALA A 236 -4.05 9.76 12.00
CA ALA A 236 -3.04 10.27 11.07
C ALA A 236 -1.78 9.40 11.10
N TYR A 237 -1.23 9.12 9.92
CA TYR A 237 0.09 8.52 9.73
C TYR A 237 0.97 9.51 9.01
N VAL A 238 2.19 9.70 9.50
CA VAL A 238 3.19 10.56 8.89
C VAL A 238 4.43 9.74 8.60
N VAL A 239 4.86 9.76 7.34
CA VAL A 239 6.19 9.30 6.95
C VAL A 239 7.08 10.47 6.62
N TYR A 240 8.37 10.32 6.86
CA TYR A 240 9.38 11.33 6.55
C TYR A 240 10.74 10.67 6.32
N ASP A 241 11.57 11.32 5.50
CA ASP A 241 13.00 11.01 5.43
C ASP A 241 13.77 11.83 6.48
N ASP A 242 14.82 11.25 7.04
CA ASP A 242 15.82 11.96 7.82
C ASP A 242 17.23 11.52 7.45
N HIS A 243 18.21 12.36 7.77
CA HIS A 243 19.62 12.05 7.72
C HIS A 243 20.32 12.49 9.01
N ASP A 244 20.91 11.52 9.71
CA ASP A 244 21.76 11.73 10.87
C ASP A 244 23.24 11.77 10.47
N PHE A 245 23.80 12.98 10.33
CA PHE A 245 25.24 13.17 10.06
C PHE A 245 26.19 12.55 11.10
N ALA A 246 25.74 12.20 12.32
CA ALA A 246 26.59 11.54 13.31
C ALA A 246 26.82 10.06 12.99
N THR A 247 25.88 9.44 12.27
CA THR A 247 25.93 8.04 11.83
C THR A 247 26.03 7.86 10.31
N ASP A 248 25.94 8.96 9.55
CA ASP A 248 25.82 8.99 8.07
C ASP A 248 24.66 8.10 7.59
N GLN A 249 23.57 8.06 8.38
CA GLN A 249 22.42 7.19 8.15
C GLN A 249 21.22 7.99 7.65
N PHE A 250 20.72 7.59 6.48
CA PHE A 250 19.42 8.01 5.97
C PHE A 250 18.34 7.00 6.36
N SER A 251 17.16 7.45 6.74
CA SER A 251 16.03 6.56 7.07
C SER A 251 14.69 7.08 6.58
N VAL A 252 13.81 6.19 6.13
CA VAL A 252 12.37 6.47 6.03
C VAL A 252 11.73 6.04 7.33
N ASN A 253 11.13 6.99 8.06
CA ASN A 253 10.51 6.74 9.36
C ASN A 253 8.99 6.91 9.28
N LEU A 254 8.27 6.17 10.12
CA LEU A 254 6.82 6.29 10.34
C LEU A 254 6.55 6.70 11.78
N THR A 255 5.62 7.65 11.94
CA THR A 255 4.91 7.91 13.20
C THR A 255 3.41 8.07 12.95
N TRP A 256 2.59 7.96 13.99
CA TRP A 256 1.15 8.13 13.91
C TRP A 256 0.57 8.80 15.15
N SER A 257 -0.63 9.37 15.01
CA SER A 257 -1.39 9.96 16.11
C SER A 257 -2.90 9.83 15.88
N ASP A 258 -3.63 9.50 16.94
CA ASP A 258 -5.11 9.51 16.96
C ASP A 258 -5.67 10.90 17.35
N ASN A 259 -4.83 11.84 17.83
CA ASN A 259 -5.27 13.11 18.42
C ASN A 259 -4.43 14.35 18.05
N GLY A 260 -3.39 14.20 17.22
CA GLY A 260 -2.48 15.29 16.78
C GLY A 260 -1.56 15.87 17.86
N THR A 261 -1.80 15.57 19.14
CA THR A 261 -1.04 16.10 20.29
C THR A 261 -0.11 15.06 20.93
N SER A 262 -0.31 13.78 20.62
CA SER A 262 0.45 12.66 21.17
C SER A 262 0.81 11.71 20.03
N TRP A 263 2.09 11.61 19.73
CA TRP A 263 2.63 10.86 18.61
C TRP A 263 3.33 9.59 19.09
N SER A 264 3.25 8.52 18.30
CA SER A 264 4.04 7.31 18.57
C SER A 264 5.54 7.60 18.45
N PRO A 265 6.42 6.87 19.15
CA PRO A 265 7.84 6.89 18.83
C PRO A 265 8.07 6.56 17.34
N PRO A 266 8.92 7.32 16.63
CA PRO A 266 9.24 7.02 15.23
C PRO A 266 9.80 5.61 15.05
N ARG A 267 9.46 4.99 13.92
CA ARG A 267 9.92 3.67 13.52
C ARG A 267 10.46 3.72 12.10
N THR A 268 11.74 3.36 11.93
CA THR A 268 12.37 3.17 10.63
C THR A 268 11.75 2.01 9.84
N LEU A 269 11.51 2.23 8.55
CA LEU A 269 10.89 1.28 7.61
C LEU A 269 11.81 0.90 6.42
N SER A 270 12.77 1.75 6.05
CA SER A 270 13.73 1.49 4.94
C SER A 270 14.69 0.31 5.20
N GLY A 271 14.92 -0.05 6.48
CA GLY A 271 15.92 -1.03 6.87
C GLY A 271 17.34 -0.44 6.90
N PRO A 272 18.39 -1.27 7.06
CA PRO A 272 19.78 -0.81 7.26
C PRO A 272 20.49 -0.45 5.94
N LYS A 273 19.78 0.18 4.98
CA LYS A 273 20.29 0.48 3.64
C LYS A 273 20.14 1.97 3.30
N ALA A 274 21.29 2.56 2.94
CA ALA A 274 21.49 3.61 1.93
C ALA A 274 20.64 4.89 1.97
N ASN A 275 21.04 5.82 1.10
CA ASN A 275 20.46 7.15 0.93
C ASN A 275 19.01 7.05 0.45
N VAL A 276 18.05 7.28 1.36
CA VAL A 276 16.61 7.21 1.09
C VAL A 276 15.95 8.57 1.21
N PHE A 277 15.03 8.88 0.29
CA PHE A 277 14.46 10.22 0.11
C PHE A 277 12.98 10.22 -0.28
N LEU A 278 12.32 11.36 -0.02
CA LEU A 278 11.02 11.75 -0.56
C LEU A 278 9.92 10.67 -0.41
N PRO A 279 9.66 10.16 0.82
CA PRO A 279 8.64 9.15 1.04
C PRO A 279 7.24 9.72 0.91
N VAL A 280 6.35 8.94 0.29
CA VAL A 280 4.91 9.24 0.18
C VAL A 280 4.10 8.10 0.78
N ILE A 281 3.08 8.44 1.58
CA ILE A 281 2.12 7.48 2.13
C ILE A 281 0.70 7.81 1.67
N GLN A 282 -0.08 6.78 1.34
CA GLN A 282 -1.52 6.87 1.10
C GLN A 282 -2.25 5.73 1.80
N ALA A 283 -3.49 5.97 2.21
CA ALA A 283 -4.40 4.95 2.75
C ALA A 283 -5.47 4.62 1.70
N ASP A 284 -5.72 3.34 1.43
CA ASP A 284 -6.81 2.92 0.55
C ASP A 284 -8.17 2.89 1.29
N PRO A 285 -9.30 2.73 0.57
CA PRO A 285 -10.63 2.63 1.19
C PRO A 285 -10.84 1.44 2.14
N ALA A 286 -9.89 0.52 2.24
CA ALA A 286 -9.89 -0.64 3.14
C ALA A 286 -8.95 -0.48 4.35
N ASP A 287 -8.45 0.74 4.62
CA ASP A 287 -7.44 1.09 5.63
C ASP A 287 -6.05 0.47 5.42
N ARG A 288 -5.74 -0.06 4.22
CA ARG A 288 -4.38 -0.50 3.91
C ARG A 288 -3.50 0.72 3.65
N LEU A 289 -2.29 0.70 4.22
CA LEU A 289 -1.31 1.76 4.01
C LEU A 289 -0.34 1.37 2.91
N HIS A 290 -0.10 2.30 2.00
CA HIS A 290 0.77 2.16 0.85
C HIS A 290 1.88 3.19 0.95
N LEU A 291 3.14 2.75 0.99
CA LEU A 291 4.32 3.58 1.16
C LEU A 291 5.26 3.38 -0.03
N ALA A 292 5.71 4.47 -0.63
CA ALA A 292 6.78 4.48 -1.62
C ALA A 292 7.86 5.51 -1.28
N TRP A 293 9.10 5.26 -1.69
CA TRP A 293 10.26 6.15 -1.48
C TRP A 293 11.32 5.93 -2.56
N ILE A 294 12.29 6.84 -2.65
CA ILE A 294 13.48 6.71 -3.50
C ILE A 294 14.64 6.19 -2.65
N ASP A 295 15.43 5.25 -3.18
CA ASP A 295 16.68 4.75 -2.61
C ASP A 295 17.79 4.88 -3.67
N THR A 296 18.92 5.51 -3.35
CA THR A 296 20.04 5.72 -4.29
C THR A 296 21.21 4.77 -3.97
N LEU A 297 21.04 3.49 -4.26
CA LEU A 297 22.08 2.48 -4.10
C LEU A 297 23.13 2.55 -5.21
N GLY A 298 24.39 2.78 -4.81
CA GLY A 298 25.57 2.37 -5.57
C GLY A 298 25.73 2.92 -6.99
N LEU A 299 25.33 4.18 -7.22
CA LEU A 299 25.25 4.94 -8.49
C LEU A 299 23.87 4.98 -9.18
N THR A 300 22.84 4.33 -8.63
CA THR A 300 21.52 4.21 -9.29
C THR A 300 20.37 4.54 -8.35
N SER A 301 19.39 5.33 -8.81
CA SER A 301 18.18 5.65 -8.06
C SER A 301 17.07 4.66 -8.37
N GLN A 302 16.41 4.11 -7.35
CA GLN A 302 15.30 3.18 -7.48
C GLN A 302 14.09 3.61 -6.65
N VAL A 303 12.89 3.34 -7.16
CA VAL A 303 11.64 3.51 -6.40
C VAL A 303 11.29 2.20 -5.72
N TRP A 304 11.12 2.27 -4.40
CA TRP A 304 10.76 1.17 -3.53
C TRP A 304 9.33 1.32 -3.00
N TYR A 305 8.73 0.20 -2.64
CA TYR A 305 7.37 0.09 -2.13
C TYR A 305 7.28 -0.88 -0.95
N SER A 306 6.41 -0.56 0.01
CA SER A 306 5.95 -1.47 1.07
C SER A 306 4.51 -1.15 1.45
N ARG A 307 3.79 -2.14 1.99
CA ARG A 307 2.39 -1.99 2.42
C ARG A 307 2.13 -2.55 3.82
N SER A 308 1.08 -2.06 4.47
CA SER A 308 0.60 -2.53 5.77
C SER A 308 -0.91 -2.79 5.74
N ASP A 309 -1.31 -4.01 6.10
CA ASP A 309 -2.71 -4.44 6.22
C ASP A 309 -3.29 -4.25 7.64
N ASP A 310 -2.46 -3.87 8.61
CA ASP A 310 -2.77 -3.88 10.04
C ASP A 310 -2.55 -2.50 10.68
N ARG A 311 -2.89 -1.44 9.93
CA ARG A 311 -2.88 -0.05 10.41
C ARG A 311 -1.47 0.40 10.88
N GLY A 312 -0.44 -0.03 10.16
CA GLY A 312 0.96 0.36 10.35
C GLY A 312 1.74 -0.47 11.38
N ALA A 313 1.15 -1.53 11.94
CA ALA A 313 1.77 -2.34 12.98
C ALA A 313 2.83 -3.31 12.41
N THR A 314 2.58 -3.90 11.24
CA THR A 314 3.54 -4.66 10.43
C THR A 314 3.53 -4.15 8.99
N TRP A 315 4.62 -4.41 8.28
CA TRP A 315 4.85 -3.94 6.92
C TRP A 315 5.44 -5.08 6.10
N THR A 316 5.07 -5.18 4.82
CA THR A 316 5.67 -6.17 3.91
C THR A 316 7.17 -5.89 3.72
N PRO A 317 7.99 -6.92 3.43
CA PRO A 317 9.35 -6.68 2.94
C PRO A 317 9.33 -5.68 1.77
N PRO A 318 10.21 -4.66 1.76
CA PRO A 318 10.28 -3.72 0.65
C PRO A 318 10.55 -4.41 -0.69
N VAL A 319 9.85 -3.97 -1.73
CA VAL A 319 10.04 -4.42 -3.12
C VAL A 319 10.34 -3.22 -4.02
N THR A 320 11.17 -3.42 -5.03
CA THR A 320 11.49 -2.40 -6.02
C THR A 320 10.40 -2.37 -7.11
N VAL A 321 9.92 -1.19 -7.48
CA VAL A 321 8.88 -1.01 -8.53
C VAL A 321 9.40 -0.34 -9.80
N SER A 322 10.52 0.37 -9.73
CA SER A 322 11.33 0.77 -10.89
C SER A 322 12.23 -0.38 -11.35
N GLN A 323 12.44 -0.53 -12.65
CA GLN A 323 13.28 -1.59 -13.24
C GLN A 323 14.54 -1.05 -13.94
N ASN A 324 14.52 0.20 -14.43
CA ASN A 324 15.66 0.79 -15.11
C ASN A 324 16.59 1.52 -14.13
N ALA A 325 17.85 1.09 -14.07
CA ALA A 325 18.80 1.50 -13.05
C ALA A 325 19.55 2.82 -13.36
N ALA A 326 18.88 3.82 -13.95
CA ALA A 326 19.44 5.16 -14.14
C ALA A 326 18.41 6.30 -13.98
N ASP A 327 17.13 5.97 -13.78
CA ASP A 327 16.07 6.84 -14.29
C ASP A 327 15.49 7.77 -13.22
N ALA A 328 15.31 7.34 -11.96
CA ALA A 328 14.60 8.15 -10.96
C ALA A 328 15.39 9.40 -10.51
N MET A 329 14.88 10.60 -10.83
CA MET A 329 15.48 11.86 -10.39
C MET A 329 15.32 12.03 -8.88
N VAL A 330 16.44 12.12 -8.16
CA VAL A 330 16.47 12.29 -6.67
C VAL A 330 15.73 13.57 -6.24
N ASP A 331 15.73 14.60 -7.08
CA ASP A 331 15.08 15.89 -6.85
C ASP A 331 13.56 15.92 -7.19
N SER A 332 12.93 14.76 -7.39
CA SER A 332 11.51 14.67 -7.81
C SER A 332 10.67 13.79 -6.91
N ARG A 333 9.55 14.34 -6.41
CA ARG A 333 8.64 13.62 -5.51
C ARG A 333 8.02 12.40 -6.17
N THR A 334 7.95 11.30 -5.43
CA THR A 334 7.10 10.14 -5.77
C THR A 334 5.64 10.44 -5.44
N SER A 335 4.72 9.75 -6.14
CA SER A 335 3.27 9.92 -5.96
C SER A 335 2.56 8.56 -6.00
N ILE A 336 1.48 8.41 -5.23
CA ILE A 336 0.63 7.21 -5.25
C ILE A 336 -0.78 7.63 -5.62
N GLY A 337 -1.28 7.10 -6.74
CA GLY A 337 -2.69 7.15 -7.11
C GLY A 337 -3.40 5.84 -6.76
N ILE A 338 -4.65 5.93 -6.31
CA ILE A 338 -5.47 4.76 -5.96
C ILE A 338 -6.87 4.93 -6.55
N SER A 339 -7.37 3.92 -7.26
CA SER A 339 -8.80 3.80 -7.58
C SER A 339 -9.25 2.36 -7.41
N GLY A 340 -10.28 2.14 -6.59
CA GLY A 340 -10.73 0.80 -6.22
C GLY A 340 -9.60 -0.01 -5.58
N GLY A 341 -9.28 -1.16 -6.16
CA GLY A 341 -8.12 -1.99 -5.82
C GLY A 341 -6.87 -1.75 -6.69
N THR A 342 -6.95 -0.85 -7.68
CA THR A 342 -5.84 -0.50 -8.57
C THR A 342 -5.00 0.63 -7.97
N LEU A 343 -3.70 0.37 -7.84
CA LEU A 343 -2.67 1.31 -7.40
C LEU A 343 -1.77 1.71 -8.57
N MET A 344 -1.31 2.96 -8.55
CA MET A 344 -0.23 3.46 -9.39
C MET A 344 0.80 4.13 -8.49
N VAL A 345 2.06 3.69 -8.57
CA VAL A 345 3.21 4.45 -8.05
C VAL A 345 3.83 5.18 -9.23
N ALA A 346 4.07 6.47 -9.07
CA ALA A 346 4.59 7.36 -10.11
C ALA A 346 5.81 8.15 -9.61
N TRP A 347 6.74 8.42 -10.52
CA TRP A 347 7.99 9.16 -10.29
C TRP A 347 8.37 9.98 -11.52
N THR A 348 9.42 10.78 -11.41
CA THR A 348 10.09 11.36 -12.57
C THR A 348 11.25 10.47 -12.98
N ALA A 349 11.26 10.06 -14.24
CA ALA A 349 12.34 9.29 -14.85
C ALA A 349 13.08 10.13 -15.89
N ASP A 350 14.38 9.89 -16.07
CA ASP A 350 15.14 10.29 -17.25
C ASP A 350 15.25 9.13 -18.24
N GLN A 351 14.83 9.35 -19.49
CA GLN A 351 15.01 8.39 -20.58
C GLN A 351 15.78 9.05 -21.75
N GLY A 352 17.05 8.68 -21.88
CA GLY A 352 17.95 9.23 -22.91
C GLY A 352 18.35 10.67 -22.62
N ASN A 353 17.76 11.64 -23.30
CA ASN A 353 18.03 13.07 -23.13
C ASN A 353 16.82 13.86 -22.62
N ARG A 354 15.82 13.19 -22.03
CA ARG A 354 14.55 13.78 -21.62
C ARG A 354 14.04 13.20 -20.31
N SER A 355 13.52 14.08 -19.45
CA SER A 355 12.81 13.70 -18.23
C SER A 355 11.29 13.60 -18.50
N GLY A 356 10.59 12.74 -17.79
CA GLY A 356 9.16 12.51 -17.95
C GLY A 356 8.52 11.76 -16.78
N LEU A 357 7.21 11.50 -16.89
CA LEU A 357 6.48 10.66 -15.93
C LEU A 357 6.88 9.20 -16.15
N ALA A 358 7.33 8.52 -15.10
CA ALA A 358 7.37 7.06 -15.06
C ALA A 358 6.44 6.50 -13.99
N PHE A 359 5.98 5.27 -14.19
CA PHE A 359 5.08 4.62 -13.26
C PHE A 359 5.14 3.09 -13.34
N ALA A 360 4.65 2.46 -12.27
CA ALA A 360 4.23 1.06 -12.26
C ALA A 360 2.83 0.96 -11.62
N THR A 361 2.07 -0.06 -12.01
CA THR A 361 0.71 -0.31 -11.49
C THR A 361 0.61 -1.67 -10.81
N SER A 362 -0.29 -1.77 -9.82
CA SER A 362 -0.69 -3.02 -9.18
C SER A 362 -2.21 -3.08 -9.11
N ALA A 363 -2.80 -4.25 -9.33
CA ALA A 363 -4.25 -4.46 -9.23
C ALA A 363 -4.66 -5.48 -8.15
N ASP A 364 -3.69 -5.96 -7.39
CA ASP A 364 -3.87 -6.90 -6.27
C ASP A 364 -3.52 -6.27 -4.92
N GLY A 365 -3.58 -4.93 -4.81
CA GLY A 365 -3.30 -4.21 -3.58
C GLY A 365 -1.81 -3.96 -3.29
N GLY A 366 -0.95 -4.15 -4.29
CA GLY A 366 0.50 -3.96 -4.20
C GLY A 366 1.29 -5.25 -3.95
N ASP A 367 0.69 -6.43 -4.15
CA ASP A 367 1.39 -7.72 -4.06
C ASP A 367 2.24 -8.00 -5.33
N ARG A 368 1.76 -7.56 -6.50
CA ARG A 368 2.48 -7.64 -7.77
C ARG A 368 2.41 -6.31 -8.52
N TRP A 369 3.48 -6.01 -9.22
CA TRP A 369 3.65 -4.77 -10.00
C TRP A 369 3.85 -5.08 -11.48
N SER A 370 3.39 -4.18 -12.34
CA SER A 370 3.69 -4.18 -13.77
C SER A 370 5.18 -3.92 -14.05
N GLY A 371 5.57 -3.94 -15.32
CA GLY A 371 6.78 -3.26 -15.77
C GLY A 371 6.74 -1.77 -15.42
N GLU A 372 7.93 -1.17 -15.29
CA GLU A 372 8.10 0.28 -15.33
C GLU A 372 7.72 0.78 -16.74
N ARG A 373 6.94 1.86 -16.80
CA ARG A 373 6.56 2.53 -18.05
C ARG A 373 6.94 4.00 -18.01
N PHE A 374 7.29 4.56 -19.16
CA PHE A 374 7.66 5.96 -19.33
C PHE A 374 6.67 6.71 -20.23
N VAL A 375 6.33 7.94 -19.86
CA VAL A 375 5.40 8.85 -20.54
C VAL A 375 6.07 10.20 -20.70
N ALA A 376 6.17 10.66 -21.94
CA ALA A 376 6.85 11.89 -22.28
C ALA A 376 5.90 12.86 -23.00
N VAL A 377 5.66 14.03 -22.40
CA VAL A 377 5.00 15.17 -23.06
C VAL A 377 5.75 15.49 -24.36
N PRO A 378 5.12 15.55 -25.55
CA PRO A 378 5.85 15.76 -26.80
C PRO A 378 6.77 16.99 -26.79
N ASN A 379 8.06 16.78 -27.04
CA ASN A 379 9.12 17.80 -27.09
C ASN A 379 9.40 18.59 -25.80
N VAL A 380 8.89 18.18 -24.64
CA VAL A 380 9.12 18.87 -23.35
C VAL A 380 9.62 17.89 -22.29
N SER A 381 10.72 18.22 -21.60
CA SER A 381 11.15 17.48 -20.41
C SER A 381 10.31 17.92 -19.20
N THR A 382 9.79 16.98 -18.42
CA THR A 382 8.92 17.26 -17.26
C THR A 382 9.36 16.53 -15.99
N LYS A 383 8.93 17.03 -14.82
CA LYS A 383 9.29 16.53 -13.49
C LYS A 383 8.17 16.75 -12.48
N ASN A 384 8.32 16.19 -11.27
CA ASN A 384 7.36 16.31 -10.16
C ASN A 384 5.93 15.95 -10.55
N ALA A 385 5.74 14.80 -11.20
CA ALA A 385 4.43 14.29 -11.56
C ALA A 385 3.65 13.86 -10.32
N VAL A 386 2.61 14.62 -9.96
CA VAL A 386 1.62 14.20 -8.95
C VAL A 386 0.48 13.47 -9.65
N VAL A 387 0.04 12.36 -9.07
CA VAL A 387 -1.01 11.49 -9.63
C VAL A 387 -2.22 11.40 -8.68
N THR A 388 -3.40 11.41 -9.27
CA THR A 388 -4.68 11.13 -8.60
C THR A 388 -5.54 10.23 -9.50
N ALA A 389 -6.68 9.73 -9.00
CA ALA A 389 -7.62 8.98 -9.82
C ALA A 389 -9.07 9.30 -9.45
N ASP A 390 -9.96 9.28 -10.44
CA ASP A 390 -11.39 9.50 -10.21
C ASP A 390 -12.16 8.19 -9.96
N GLU A 391 -13.45 8.34 -9.66
CA GLU A 391 -14.37 7.22 -9.41
C GLU A 391 -14.71 6.37 -10.64
N ASN A 392 -14.16 6.69 -11.81
CA ASN A 392 -14.24 5.89 -13.02
C ASN A 392 -12.94 5.10 -13.25
N GLY A 393 -11.99 5.09 -12.30
CA GLY A 393 -10.68 4.48 -12.51
C GLY A 393 -9.80 5.23 -13.49
N THR A 394 -10.12 6.48 -13.84
CA THR A 394 -9.26 7.30 -14.70
C THR A 394 -8.19 7.94 -13.84
N PHE A 395 -6.93 7.61 -14.10
CA PHE A 395 -5.77 8.24 -13.47
C PHE A 395 -5.44 9.55 -14.19
N TYR A 396 -5.06 10.56 -13.42
CA TYR A 396 -4.65 11.87 -13.89
C TYR A 396 -3.27 12.19 -13.34
N ALA A 397 -2.35 12.65 -14.19
CA ALA A 397 -1.02 13.09 -13.81
C ALA A 397 -0.83 14.57 -14.16
N ALA A 398 -0.18 15.32 -13.25
CA ALA A 398 0.12 16.73 -13.43
C ALA A 398 1.63 17.02 -13.39
N PRO A 399 2.41 16.62 -14.41
CA PRO A 399 3.84 16.88 -14.46
C PRO A 399 4.14 18.35 -14.81
N THR A 400 5.17 18.91 -14.16
CA THR A 400 5.62 20.30 -14.36
C THR A 400 6.78 20.34 -15.35
N GLN A 401 6.86 21.35 -16.21
CA GLN A 401 7.99 21.56 -17.12
C GLN A 401 9.32 21.67 -16.37
N ALA A 402 10.34 20.93 -16.81
CA ALA A 402 11.62 20.85 -16.11
C ALA A 402 12.51 22.08 -16.31
N ALA A 403 12.44 22.73 -17.48
CA ALA A 403 13.20 23.92 -17.86
C ALA A 403 12.48 24.76 -18.95
N GLY A 404 12.74 26.08 -18.93
CA GLY A 404 12.12 27.09 -19.81
C GLY A 404 11.22 28.05 -19.03
N SER A 405 10.99 29.24 -19.59
CA SER A 405 10.03 30.25 -19.07
C SER A 405 9.22 30.81 -20.25
N PRO A 406 7.88 30.89 -20.16
CA PRO A 406 7.04 30.42 -19.06
C PRO A 406 7.03 28.88 -18.94
N ALA A 407 7.28 28.37 -17.74
CA ALA A 407 7.12 26.96 -17.39
C ALA A 407 5.62 26.62 -17.31
N ALA A 408 5.23 25.49 -17.88
CA ALA A 408 3.85 25.00 -17.83
C ALA A 408 3.68 23.80 -16.89
N VAL A 409 2.48 23.65 -16.33
CA VAL A 409 2.00 22.36 -15.80
C VAL A 409 1.13 21.71 -16.85
N PHE A 410 1.43 20.46 -17.17
CA PHE A 410 0.67 19.66 -18.12
C PHE A 410 -0.39 18.85 -17.39
N LEU A 411 -1.44 18.43 -18.12
CA LEU A 411 -2.39 17.45 -17.63
C LEU A 411 -2.41 16.26 -18.58
N GLU A 412 -2.17 15.08 -18.02
CA GLU A 412 -2.21 13.80 -18.72
C GLU A 412 -3.23 12.89 -18.04
N TYR A 413 -3.84 11.96 -18.78
CA TYR A 413 -4.79 11.01 -18.22
C TYR A 413 -4.68 9.62 -18.85
N TRP A 414 -5.04 8.61 -18.06
CA TRP A 414 -4.96 7.20 -18.40
C TRP A 414 -6.20 6.47 -17.90
N TYR A 415 -6.87 5.75 -18.81
CA TYR A 415 -8.01 4.91 -18.45
C TYR A 415 -7.50 3.64 -17.77
N GLY A 416 -7.62 3.59 -16.45
CA GLY A 416 -7.23 2.40 -15.69
C GLY A 416 -8.15 1.22 -16.00
N PRO A 417 -7.63 -0.02 -15.87
CA PRO A 417 -8.48 -1.20 -15.81
C PRO A 417 -9.36 -1.12 -14.54
N PRO A 418 -10.63 -1.57 -14.60
CA PRO A 418 -11.45 -1.73 -13.41
C PRO A 418 -10.78 -2.66 -12.39
N THR A 419 -11.14 -2.53 -11.12
CA THR A 419 -10.75 -3.49 -10.09
C THR A 419 -11.21 -4.90 -10.48
N ALA A 420 -10.34 -5.90 -10.33
CA ALA A 420 -10.71 -7.29 -10.58
C ALA A 420 -11.85 -7.73 -9.64
N PRO A 421 -12.96 -8.31 -10.16
CA PRO A 421 -14.01 -8.89 -9.33
C PRO A 421 -13.49 -10.02 -8.44
N THR A 422 -14.18 -10.30 -7.32
CA THR A 422 -13.92 -11.47 -6.48
C THR A 422 -15.10 -12.42 -6.55
N ILE A 423 -14.88 -13.68 -6.93
CA ILE A 423 -15.92 -14.73 -6.87
C ILE A 423 -16.27 -14.98 -5.41
N THR A 424 -17.55 -14.82 -5.05
CA THR A 424 -18.04 -14.98 -3.67
C THR A 424 -18.53 -16.39 -3.40
N THR A 425 -19.22 -17.00 -4.37
CA THR A 425 -19.76 -18.36 -4.27
C THR A 425 -19.94 -18.97 -5.66
N ILE A 426 -19.93 -20.31 -5.73
CA ILE A 426 -20.45 -21.06 -6.88
C ILE A 426 -21.50 -22.05 -6.36
N GLY A 427 -22.77 -21.83 -6.72
CA GLY A 427 -23.86 -22.73 -6.35
C GLY A 427 -23.92 -23.97 -7.24
N ARG A 428 -24.00 -25.16 -6.65
CA ARG A 428 -24.16 -26.43 -7.40
C ARG A 428 -25.64 -26.66 -7.77
N GLY A 429 -25.88 -27.14 -8.99
CA GLY A 429 -27.18 -27.65 -9.43
C GLY A 429 -27.03 -28.79 -10.44
N THR A 430 -28.12 -29.48 -10.76
CA THR A 430 -28.11 -30.60 -11.71
C THR A 430 -27.71 -30.13 -13.11
N GLY A 431 -26.50 -30.48 -13.55
CA GLY A 431 -25.95 -30.07 -14.85
C GLY A 431 -25.69 -28.56 -14.98
N GLN A 432 -25.54 -27.83 -13.87
CA GLN A 432 -25.33 -26.37 -13.88
C GLN A 432 -24.50 -25.87 -12.68
N LEU A 433 -23.81 -24.74 -12.87
CA LEU A 433 -23.10 -24.02 -11.82
C LEU A 433 -23.49 -22.54 -11.83
N ASP A 434 -23.78 -21.99 -10.67
CA ASP A 434 -24.27 -20.62 -10.50
C ASP A 434 -23.21 -19.74 -9.83
N VAL A 435 -22.39 -19.08 -10.65
CA VAL A 435 -21.22 -18.30 -10.23
C VAL A 435 -21.67 -16.90 -9.82
N ARG A 436 -21.26 -16.44 -8.64
CA ARG A 436 -21.51 -15.08 -8.11
C ARG A 436 -20.21 -14.37 -7.78
N TRP A 437 -20.18 -13.05 -7.97
CA TRP A 437 -19.01 -12.23 -7.69
C TRP A 437 -19.36 -10.88 -7.04
N THR A 438 -18.36 -10.17 -6.51
CA THR A 438 -18.46 -8.77 -6.12
C THR A 438 -18.42 -7.88 -7.36
N GLY A 439 -19.29 -6.86 -7.43
CA GLY A 439 -19.15 -5.83 -8.46
C GLY A 439 -17.89 -4.98 -8.24
N SER A 440 -17.24 -4.56 -9.33
CA SER A 440 -16.12 -3.62 -9.27
C SER A 440 -16.65 -2.21 -8.92
N PRO A 441 -15.91 -1.40 -8.15
CA PRO A 441 -16.42 -0.14 -7.59
C PRO A 441 -16.46 1.03 -8.58
N GLU A 442 -15.81 0.93 -9.74
CA GLU A 442 -15.70 2.02 -10.71
C GLU A 442 -17.04 2.28 -11.44
N ARG A 443 -17.42 3.56 -11.58
CA ARG A 443 -18.73 3.93 -12.16
C ARG A 443 -18.85 3.72 -13.68
N ASN A 444 -17.75 3.45 -14.37
CA ASN A 444 -17.69 3.22 -15.82
C ASN A 444 -17.65 1.73 -16.21
N VAL A 445 -17.84 0.81 -15.26
CA VAL A 445 -17.99 -0.63 -15.59
C VAL A 445 -19.21 -0.79 -16.49
N ALA A 446 -18.98 -1.33 -17.70
CA ALA A 446 -20.01 -1.58 -18.70
C ALA A 446 -20.54 -3.02 -18.64
N GLY A 447 -19.71 -3.97 -18.16
CA GLY A 447 -20.12 -5.36 -18.00
C GLY A 447 -19.05 -6.25 -17.37
N TYR A 448 -19.37 -7.54 -17.30
CA TYR A 448 -18.47 -8.60 -16.84
C TYR A 448 -18.41 -9.73 -17.86
N ARG A 449 -17.27 -10.41 -17.96
CA ARG A 449 -17.13 -11.66 -18.71
C ARG A 449 -16.80 -12.80 -17.74
N ALA A 450 -17.57 -13.89 -17.87
CA ALA A 450 -17.32 -15.13 -17.15
C ALA A 450 -16.44 -16.03 -18.01
N TRP A 451 -15.25 -16.36 -17.49
CA TRP A 451 -14.35 -17.35 -18.06
C TRP A 451 -14.55 -18.70 -17.41
N ARG A 452 -14.51 -19.78 -18.18
CA ARG A 452 -14.54 -21.16 -17.71
C ARG A 452 -13.37 -21.96 -18.25
N SER A 453 -12.84 -22.85 -17.42
CA SER A 453 -11.89 -23.91 -17.79
C SER A 453 -12.40 -25.26 -17.26
N SER A 454 -12.07 -26.35 -17.96
CA SER A 454 -12.31 -27.74 -17.54
C SER A 454 -11.03 -28.51 -17.16
N ASP A 455 -9.87 -27.86 -17.29
CA ASP A 455 -8.53 -28.41 -17.02
C ASP A 455 -7.74 -27.58 -15.98
N GLY A 456 -8.33 -26.48 -15.48
CA GLY A 456 -7.71 -25.47 -14.62
C GLY A 456 -6.79 -24.48 -15.33
N VAL A 457 -6.42 -24.74 -16.59
CA VAL A 457 -5.33 -24.05 -17.33
C VAL A 457 -5.88 -23.24 -18.51
N SER A 458 -6.70 -23.86 -19.35
CA SER A 458 -7.22 -23.31 -20.61
C SER A 458 -8.60 -22.71 -20.38
N TYR A 459 -8.71 -21.37 -20.45
CA TYR A 459 -9.97 -20.65 -20.18
C TYR A 459 -10.60 -20.11 -21.47
N THR A 460 -11.91 -20.19 -21.56
CA THR A 460 -12.73 -19.57 -22.61
C THR A 460 -13.83 -18.71 -22.00
N ILE A 461 -14.24 -17.63 -22.68
CA ILE A 461 -15.39 -16.82 -22.25
C ILE A 461 -16.68 -17.62 -22.53
N VAL A 462 -17.46 -17.89 -21.49
CA VAL A 462 -18.76 -18.57 -21.59
C VAL A 462 -19.95 -17.61 -21.52
N ALA A 463 -19.76 -16.42 -20.96
CA ALA A 463 -20.76 -15.36 -20.97
C ALA A 463 -20.16 -13.96 -20.93
N SER A 464 -20.88 -13.00 -21.51
CA SER A 464 -20.74 -11.56 -21.23
C SER A 464 -22.07 -11.06 -20.66
N VAL A 465 -22.05 -10.36 -19.53
CA VAL A 465 -23.24 -9.85 -18.85
C VAL A 465 -23.11 -8.35 -18.57
N ALA A 466 -24.25 -7.65 -18.47
CA ALA A 466 -24.30 -6.22 -18.21
C ALA A 466 -23.75 -5.87 -16.81
N ALA A 467 -23.33 -4.61 -16.61
CA ALA A 467 -22.77 -4.11 -15.34
C ALA A 467 -23.69 -4.30 -14.11
N SER A 468 -25.01 -4.38 -14.32
CA SER A 468 -25.99 -4.66 -13.26
C SER A 468 -26.01 -6.12 -12.78
N SER A 469 -25.30 -7.03 -13.45
CA SER A 469 -25.32 -8.46 -13.18
C SER A 469 -24.05 -8.93 -12.48
N THR A 470 -24.18 -9.39 -11.24
CA THR A 470 -23.10 -9.97 -10.42
C THR A 470 -23.19 -11.51 -10.31
N ASN A 471 -23.87 -12.14 -11.26
CA ASN A 471 -24.02 -13.59 -11.34
C ASN A 471 -24.14 -14.10 -12.79
N TYR A 472 -23.80 -15.38 -12.98
CA TYR A 472 -24.03 -16.13 -14.20
C TYR A 472 -24.25 -17.62 -13.87
N THR A 473 -25.36 -18.17 -14.35
CA THR A 473 -25.65 -19.60 -14.27
C THR A 473 -25.23 -20.30 -15.57
N ASP A 474 -24.14 -21.05 -15.53
CA ASP A 474 -23.69 -21.91 -16.61
C ASP A 474 -24.47 -23.24 -16.60
N ARG A 475 -24.94 -23.70 -17.76
CA ARG A 475 -25.92 -24.79 -17.89
C ARG A 475 -25.54 -25.79 -18.96
N GLY A 476 -26.03 -27.03 -18.82
CA GLY A 476 -25.71 -28.12 -19.74
C GLY A 476 -24.30 -28.68 -19.53
N LEU A 477 -23.77 -28.50 -18.31
CA LEU A 477 -22.48 -29.04 -17.92
C LEU A 477 -22.58 -30.55 -17.68
N ALA A 478 -21.57 -31.29 -18.16
CA ALA A 478 -21.39 -32.70 -17.82
C ALA A 478 -20.87 -32.83 -16.38
N ASN A 479 -20.88 -34.04 -15.82
CA ASN A 479 -20.24 -34.29 -14.53
C ASN A 479 -18.73 -34.05 -14.64
N GLY A 480 -18.16 -33.29 -13.71
CA GLY A 480 -16.77 -32.86 -13.75
C GLY A 480 -16.51 -31.55 -13.01
N THR A 481 -15.24 -31.26 -12.76
CA THR A 481 -14.79 -30.02 -12.11
C THR A 481 -14.61 -28.92 -13.16
N TYR A 482 -15.08 -27.72 -12.85
CA TYR A 482 -14.93 -26.53 -13.68
C TYR A 482 -14.36 -25.38 -12.85
N TRP A 483 -13.42 -24.65 -13.44
CA TRP A 483 -12.80 -23.45 -12.86
C TRP A 483 -13.37 -22.22 -13.53
N TYR A 484 -13.63 -21.18 -12.74
CA TYR A 484 -14.14 -19.90 -13.21
C TYR A 484 -13.28 -18.74 -12.75
N SER A 485 -13.12 -17.76 -13.62
CA SER A 485 -12.62 -16.42 -13.30
C SER A 485 -13.54 -15.37 -13.92
N ILE A 486 -13.67 -14.22 -13.29
CA ILE A 486 -14.46 -13.10 -13.79
C ILE A 486 -13.52 -11.94 -14.13
N GLU A 487 -13.72 -11.27 -15.26
CA GLU A 487 -13.18 -9.93 -15.52
C GLU A 487 -14.33 -8.92 -15.62
N ALA A 488 -14.10 -7.71 -15.12
CA ALA A 488 -14.92 -6.54 -15.42
C ALA A 488 -14.43 -5.91 -16.73
N VAL A 489 -15.27 -5.11 -17.39
CA VAL A 489 -14.91 -4.36 -18.59
C VAL A 489 -15.51 -2.96 -18.48
N ASN A 490 -14.72 -1.90 -18.68
CA ASN A 490 -15.24 -0.53 -18.67
C ASN A 490 -15.87 -0.10 -20.01
N ASP A 491 -16.45 1.09 -20.04
CA ASP A 491 -17.06 1.71 -21.23
C ASP A 491 -16.07 1.98 -22.38
N GLN A 492 -14.76 1.97 -22.13
CA GLN A 492 -13.72 2.02 -23.15
C GLN A 492 -13.36 0.62 -23.71
N GLY A 493 -14.01 -0.44 -23.23
CA GLY A 493 -13.73 -1.82 -23.60
C GLY A 493 -12.50 -2.42 -22.94
N ILE A 494 -11.91 -1.74 -21.95
CA ILE A 494 -10.71 -2.17 -21.24
C ILE A 494 -11.12 -3.17 -20.16
N PRO A 495 -10.60 -4.41 -20.19
CA PRO A 495 -10.90 -5.40 -19.16
C PRO A 495 -10.12 -5.10 -17.87
N SER A 496 -10.59 -5.62 -16.74
CA SER A 496 -9.79 -5.80 -15.54
C SER A 496 -8.82 -6.95 -15.72
N HIS A 497 -7.88 -7.12 -14.78
CA HIS A 497 -7.30 -8.45 -14.57
C HIS A 497 -8.40 -9.46 -14.20
N ARG A 498 -8.19 -10.73 -14.53
CA ARG A 498 -9.12 -11.81 -14.14
C ARG A 498 -9.05 -12.05 -12.64
N SER A 499 -10.21 -12.32 -12.03
CA SER A 499 -10.29 -12.77 -10.64
C SER A 499 -9.43 -14.01 -10.40
N ALA A 500 -9.01 -14.20 -9.15
CA ALA A 500 -8.54 -15.51 -8.70
C ALA A 500 -9.54 -16.60 -9.12
N ALA A 501 -9.02 -17.72 -9.63
CA ALA A 501 -9.85 -18.80 -10.15
C ALA A 501 -10.47 -19.60 -9.01
N VAL A 502 -11.79 -19.80 -9.06
CA VAL A 502 -12.54 -20.63 -8.10
C VAL A 502 -13.18 -21.79 -8.86
N HIS A 503 -13.16 -22.99 -8.28
CA HIS A 503 -13.67 -24.20 -8.93
C HIS A 503 -14.87 -24.79 -8.20
N ALA A 504 -15.69 -25.56 -8.93
CA ALA A 504 -16.79 -26.34 -8.39
C ALA A 504 -17.06 -27.60 -9.22
N LEU A 505 -17.68 -28.59 -8.59
CA LEU A 505 -18.02 -29.89 -9.17
C LEU A 505 -19.49 -29.95 -9.62
N VAL A 506 -19.70 -30.37 -10.86
CA VAL A 506 -21.01 -30.82 -11.39
C VAL A 506 -21.11 -32.34 -11.26
N GLY A 507 -22.30 -32.83 -10.91
CA GLY A 507 -22.52 -34.22 -10.51
C GLY A 507 -22.36 -34.43 -9.00
N ALA A 508 -22.45 -35.67 -8.54
CA ALA A 508 -22.19 -36.05 -7.15
C ALA A 508 -20.69 -35.93 -6.82
N SER A 509 -20.34 -35.48 -5.62
CA SER A 509 -19.01 -35.69 -5.05
C SER A 509 -18.85 -37.13 -4.55
N VAL A 510 -17.62 -37.53 -4.22
CA VAL A 510 -17.36 -38.82 -3.56
C VAL A 510 -18.12 -38.90 -2.23
N ASP A 511 -18.23 -37.80 -1.49
CA ASP A 511 -19.03 -37.73 -0.25
C ASP A 511 -20.54 -37.84 -0.50
N ASP A 512 -21.05 -37.19 -1.56
CA ASP A 512 -22.47 -37.31 -1.97
C ASP A 512 -22.79 -38.77 -2.34
N GLU A 513 -21.88 -39.46 -3.05
CA GLU A 513 -22.02 -40.88 -3.42
C GLU A 513 -21.85 -41.83 -2.23
N ILE A 514 -20.92 -41.56 -1.31
CA ILE A 514 -20.78 -42.29 -0.04
C ILE A 514 -22.06 -42.17 0.80
N ALA A 515 -22.61 -40.96 0.92
CA ALA A 515 -23.84 -40.71 1.68
C ALA A 515 -25.05 -41.43 1.06
N ASP A 516 -25.18 -41.41 -0.27
CA ASP A 516 -26.24 -42.14 -0.99
C ASP A 516 -26.08 -43.67 -0.85
N LEU A 517 -24.87 -44.21 -1.02
CA LEU A 517 -24.59 -45.64 -0.80
C LEU A 517 -24.94 -46.06 0.64
N LEU A 518 -24.54 -45.26 1.64
CA LEU A 518 -24.89 -45.51 3.05
C LEU A 518 -26.41 -45.50 3.27
N ALA A 519 -27.14 -44.56 2.66
CA ALA A 519 -28.59 -44.49 2.74
C ALA A 519 -29.27 -45.69 2.06
N GLN A 520 -28.82 -46.11 0.88
CA GLN A 520 -29.30 -47.31 0.19
C GLN A 520 -29.05 -48.58 1.01
N ILE A 521 -27.85 -48.74 1.57
CA ILE A 521 -27.50 -49.88 2.43
C ILE A 521 -28.40 -49.91 3.68
N ALA A 522 -28.65 -48.76 4.31
CA ALA A 522 -29.54 -48.67 5.47
C ALA A 522 -31.00 -49.04 5.12
N ALA A 523 -31.52 -48.56 3.99
CA ALA A 523 -32.86 -48.88 3.52
C ALA A 523 -33.02 -50.38 3.20
N LEU A 524 -32.06 -50.99 2.51
CA LEU A 524 -32.09 -52.42 2.20
C LEU A 524 -31.96 -53.29 3.47
N LYS A 525 -31.14 -52.89 4.44
CA LYS A 525 -31.06 -53.57 5.75
C LYS A 525 -32.38 -53.50 6.52
N ALA A 526 -33.10 -52.37 6.46
CA ALA A 526 -34.42 -52.25 7.04
C ALA A 526 -35.47 -53.12 6.31
N GLN A 527 -35.40 -53.26 4.99
CA GLN A 527 -36.26 -54.18 4.24
C GLN A 527 -35.98 -55.65 4.61
N LEU A 528 -34.70 -56.04 4.66
CA LEU A 528 -34.27 -57.39 5.04
C LEU A 528 -34.75 -57.77 6.46
N ALA A 529 -34.70 -56.84 7.41
CA ALA A 529 -35.19 -57.05 8.77
C ALA A 529 -36.72 -57.21 8.88
N ASN A 530 -37.49 -56.75 7.88
CA ASN A 530 -38.95 -56.83 7.85
C ASN A 530 -39.48 -58.07 7.09
N LEU A 531 -38.61 -58.88 6.48
CA LEU A 531 -39.01 -60.13 5.84
C LEU A 531 -39.29 -61.21 6.90
N ASN A 532 -40.55 -61.66 6.97
CA ASN A 532 -40.91 -62.84 7.76
C ASN A 532 -40.30 -64.12 7.16
N ASN A 533 -40.03 -65.11 8.02
CA ASN A 533 -39.23 -66.34 7.82
C ASN A 533 -39.60 -67.28 6.64
N SER A 534 -40.50 -66.89 5.73
CA SER A 534 -40.94 -67.67 4.56
C SER A 534 -40.30 -67.24 3.23
N SER A 535 -39.54 -66.14 3.19
CA SER A 535 -39.08 -65.46 1.96
C SER A 535 -37.56 -65.58 1.72
N GLY A 536 -37.01 -66.78 1.90
CA GLY A 536 -35.56 -67.03 1.86
C GLY A 536 -34.84 -66.62 0.55
N GLN A 537 -35.52 -66.67 -0.61
CA GLN A 537 -34.93 -66.17 -1.87
C GLN A 537 -34.88 -64.65 -1.94
N GLU A 538 -35.92 -63.94 -1.48
CA GLU A 538 -35.93 -62.47 -1.45
C GLU A 538 -34.88 -61.94 -0.46
N ALA A 539 -34.77 -62.59 0.71
CA ALA A 539 -33.74 -62.28 1.70
C ALA A 539 -32.31 -62.45 1.13
N ALA A 540 -32.06 -63.54 0.40
CA ALA A 540 -30.77 -63.75 -0.27
C ALA A 540 -30.48 -62.71 -1.36
N THR A 541 -31.51 -62.28 -2.12
CA THR A 541 -31.36 -61.22 -3.13
C THR A 541 -31.09 -59.85 -2.52
N LEU A 542 -31.77 -59.48 -1.43
CA LEU A 542 -31.49 -58.24 -0.69
C LEU A 542 -30.08 -58.26 -0.08
N GLN A 543 -29.66 -59.38 0.50
CA GLN A 543 -28.31 -59.51 1.08
C GLN A 543 -27.22 -59.37 0.00
N ALA A 544 -27.37 -60.03 -1.16
CA ALA A 544 -26.43 -59.89 -2.26
C ALA A 544 -26.32 -58.44 -2.76
N ARG A 545 -27.44 -57.69 -2.76
CA ARG A 545 -27.44 -56.27 -3.14
C ARG A 545 -26.80 -55.37 -2.08
N ILE A 546 -26.97 -55.69 -0.80
CA ILE A 546 -26.30 -55.03 0.32
C ILE A 546 -24.77 -55.23 0.21
N ASP A 547 -24.32 -56.46 -0.06
CA ASP A 547 -22.91 -56.80 -0.20
C ASP A 547 -22.27 -56.09 -1.41
N GLU A 548 -22.98 -55.99 -2.54
CA GLU A 548 -22.57 -55.24 -3.73
C GLU A 548 -22.34 -53.76 -3.42
N LEU A 549 -23.31 -53.10 -2.78
CA LEU A 549 -23.22 -51.69 -2.41
C LEU A 549 -22.14 -51.43 -1.35
N GLN A 550 -21.96 -52.35 -0.39
CA GLN A 550 -20.88 -52.26 0.60
C GLN A 550 -19.50 -52.44 -0.05
N SER A 551 -19.37 -53.32 -1.04
CA SER A 551 -18.13 -53.44 -1.83
C SER A 551 -17.80 -52.13 -2.54
N ARG A 552 -18.79 -51.49 -3.17
CA ARG A 552 -18.62 -50.19 -3.84
C ARG A 552 -18.26 -49.06 -2.86
N LEU A 553 -18.92 -49.02 -1.70
CA LEU A 553 -18.61 -48.07 -0.63
C LEU A 553 -17.16 -48.22 -0.13
N ASN A 554 -16.72 -49.46 0.10
CA ASN A 554 -15.34 -49.75 0.52
C ASN A 554 -14.30 -49.34 -0.53
N GLY A 555 -14.67 -49.30 -1.82
CA GLY A 555 -13.82 -48.80 -2.91
C GLY A 555 -13.68 -47.27 -2.93
N LEU A 556 -14.70 -46.52 -2.51
CA LEU A 556 -14.70 -45.04 -2.50
C LEU A 556 -14.11 -44.45 -1.22
N GLN A 557 -14.14 -45.18 -0.10
CA GLN A 557 -13.59 -44.72 1.19
C GLN A 557 -12.09 -44.31 1.13
N PRO A 558 -11.19 -45.03 0.43
CA PRO A 558 -9.81 -44.58 0.22
C PRO A 558 -9.72 -43.27 -0.58
N GLU A 559 -10.55 -43.08 -1.61
CA GLU A 559 -10.54 -41.85 -2.42
C GLU A 559 -11.02 -40.63 -1.62
N ALA A 560 -12.06 -40.80 -0.80
CA ALA A 560 -12.51 -39.79 0.15
C ALA A 560 -11.45 -39.50 1.24
N ALA A 561 -10.73 -40.53 1.69
CA ALA A 561 -9.64 -40.37 2.65
C ALA A 561 -8.45 -39.58 2.06
N ASP A 562 -8.07 -39.83 0.79
CA ASP A 562 -7.02 -39.06 0.11
C ASP A 562 -7.45 -37.61 -0.18
N GLN A 563 -8.71 -37.37 -0.59
CA GLN A 563 -9.23 -36.00 -0.71
C GLN A 563 -9.23 -35.27 0.64
N THR A 564 -9.71 -35.92 1.70
CA THR A 564 -9.72 -35.38 3.07
C THR A 564 -8.30 -35.15 3.59
N MET A 565 -7.37 -36.07 3.34
CA MET A 565 -5.95 -35.91 3.69
C MET A 565 -5.30 -34.77 2.88
N GLY A 566 -5.70 -34.53 1.64
CA GLY A 566 -5.32 -33.35 0.86
C GLY A 566 -5.74 -32.05 1.56
N PHE A 567 -7.01 -31.93 1.96
CA PHE A 567 -7.52 -30.76 2.69
C PHE A 567 -6.94 -30.64 4.10
N VAL A 568 -6.74 -31.75 4.82
CA VAL A 568 -6.10 -31.76 6.15
C VAL A 568 -4.63 -31.39 6.04
N ASN A 569 -3.90 -31.84 5.02
CA ASN A 569 -2.52 -31.40 4.77
C ASN A 569 -2.45 -29.93 4.37
N ALA A 570 -3.40 -29.41 3.58
CA ALA A 570 -3.48 -27.97 3.30
C ALA A 570 -3.79 -27.15 4.58
N GLY A 571 -4.70 -27.63 5.43
CA GLY A 571 -4.99 -27.03 6.73
C GLY A 571 -3.81 -27.08 7.70
N LEU A 572 -3.11 -28.23 7.78
CA LEU A 572 -1.87 -28.39 8.55
C LEU A 572 -0.74 -27.55 7.97
N LEU A 573 -0.68 -27.31 6.66
CA LEU A 573 0.28 -26.40 6.05
C LEU A 573 0.00 -24.95 6.46
N VAL A 574 -1.26 -24.50 6.43
CA VAL A 574 -1.66 -23.17 6.94
C VAL A 574 -1.37 -23.03 8.43
N ILE A 575 -1.67 -24.05 9.24
CA ILE A 575 -1.36 -24.09 10.67
C ILE A 575 0.17 -24.09 10.88
N ALA A 576 0.94 -24.84 10.10
CA ALA A 576 2.40 -24.89 10.19
C ALA A 576 3.04 -23.56 9.77
N ILE A 577 2.55 -22.90 8.72
CA ILE A 577 2.98 -21.55 8.32
C ILE A 577 2.66 -20.54 9.42
N THR A 578 1.47 -20.62 10.03
CA THR A 578 1.04 -19.74 11.12
C THR A 578 1.86 -19.98 12.39
N LEU A 579 2.14 -21.24 12.73
CA LEU A 579 3.02 -21.62 13.84
C LEU A 579 4.48 -21.22 13.56
N PHE A 580 4.95 -21.31 12.31
CA PHE A 580 6.29 -20.87 11.94
C PHE A 580 6.43 -19.35 12.02
N ALA A 581 5.43 -18.59 11.56
CA ALA A 581 5.34 -17.15 11.75
C ALA A 581 5.29 -16.77 13.24
N LEU A 582 4.52 -17.51 14.07
CA LEU A 582 4.51 -17.36 15.52
C LEU A 582 5.88 -17.69 16.15
N VAL A 583 6.57 -18.74 15.70
CA VAL A 583 7.92 -19.08 16.18
C VAL A 583 8.93 -17.99 15.81
N ILE A 584 8.84 -17.40 14.62
CA ILE A 584 9.66 -16.23 14.23
C ILE A 584 9.30 -15.01 15.11
N LEU A 585 8.02 -14.76 15.40
CA LEU A 585 7.55 -13.73 16.33
C LEU A 585 8.01 -13.97 17.79
N PHE A 586 8.22 -15.22 18.20
CA PHE A 586 8.77 -15.56 19.50
C PHE A 586 10.30 -15.52 19.54
N GLN A 587 10.99 -15.93 18.48
CA GLN A 587 12.47 -15.87 18.40
C GLN A 587 13.00 -14.45 18.17
N SER A 588 12.21 -13.57 17.55
CA SER A 588 12.53 -12.13 17.43
C SER A 588 12.35 -11.35 18.74
N ARG A 589 11.61 -11.90 19.72
CA ARG A 589 11.55 -11.36 21.09
C ARG A 589 12.80 -11.75 21.89
N LYS A 590 13.88 -10.97 21.73
CA LYS A 590 15.02 -11.05 22.67
C LYS A 590 14.51 -10.78 24.10
N PRO A 591 14.87 -11.58 25.11
CA PRO A 591 14.59 -11.23 26.49
C PRO A 591 15.32 -9.93 26.85
N LYS A 592 14.68 -9.07 27.66
CA LYS A 592 15.35 -7.86 28.19
C LYS A 592 16.63 -8.27 28.92
N PRO A 593 17.77 -7.58 28.71
CA PRO A 593 18.95 -7.81 29.54
C PRO A 593 18.57 -7.56 31.01
N GLN A 594 18.97 -8.48 31.89
CA GLN A 594 18.81 -8.25 33.33
C GLN A 594 19.70 -7.07 33.74
N PRO A 595 19.24 -6.17 34.62
CA PRO A 595 20.12 -5.16 35.20
C PRO A 595 21.26 -5.87 35.94
N PRO A 596 22.48 -5.29 35.94
CA PRO A 596 23.63 -5.93 36.57
C PRO A 596 23.38 -6.19 38.05
N VAL A 597 23.59 -7.44 38.48
CA VAL A 597 23.50 -7.84 39.88
C VAL A 597 24.64 -7.16 40.64
N VAL A 598 24.31 -6.12 41.40
CA VAL A 598 25.25 -5.52 42.36
C VAL A 598 25.45 -6.53 43.49
N PRO A 599 26.68 -7.04 43.73
CA PRO A 599 26.93 -7.95 44.83
C PRO A 599 26.75 -7.22 46.18
N PRO A 600 26.22 -7.88 47.22
CA PRO A 600 25.91 -7.24 48.49
C PRO A 600 27.19 -6.77 49.20
N GLN A 601 27.20 -5.51 49.66
CA GLN A 601 28.25 -5.03 50.55
C GLN A 601 28.19 -5.75 51.90
N HIS A 602 29.03 -6.77 52.06
CA HIS A 602 29.28 -7.33 53.38
C HIS A 602 30.11 -6.35 54.22
N ARG A 603 29.50 -5.88 55.31
CA ARG A 603 30.17 -5.07 56.33
C ARG A 603 31.40 -5.80 56.86
N PHE A 604 32.53 -5.11 56.93
CA PHE A 604 33.66 -5.55 57.73
C PHE A 604 33.21 -5.81 59.18
N ARG A 605 33.48 -7.01 59.70
CA ARG A 605 33.63 -7.24 61.13
C ARG A 605 35.12 -7.41 61.42
N VAL A 606 35.60 -6.67 62.41
CA VAL A 606 36.96 -6.78 62.92
C VAL A 606 37.01 -7.94 63.92
N SER A 607 37.48 -9.10 63.48
CA SER A 607 38.20 -10.08 64.31
C SER A 607 38.80 -11.18 63.43
N ASP A 608 39.96 -11.69 63.86
CA ASP A 608 40.55 -12.98 63.50
C ASP A 608 41.16 -13.17 62.09
N VAL A 609 42.31 -13.86 61.90
CA VAL A 609 43.49 -14.09 62.77
C VAL A 609 44.66 -14.49 61.84
N LEU A 610 45.86 -13.93 62.09
CA LEU A 610 47.25 -14.40 61.85
C LEU A 610 47.64 -15.41 60.72
N ARG A 611 48.84 -15.14 60.15
CA ARG A 611 49.84 -16.05 59.51
C ARG A 611 49.43 -16.70 58.17
N SER A 612 50.13 -16.49 57.06
CA SER A 612 51.59 -16.60 56.81
C SER A 612 52.11 -15.44 55.93
N GLU A 613 53.33 -14.90 56.08
CA GLU A 613 54.63 -15.47 55.64
C GLU A 613 54.58 -15.97 54.16
N GLU A 614 55.49 -15.61 53.25
CA GLU A 614 56.62 -14.65 53.22
C GLU A 614 57.04 -14.46 51.72
N LEU A 615 58.05 -13.61 51.43
CA LEU A 615 58.78 -13.44 50.15
C LEU A 615 58.06 -12.64 49.04
N ALA A 616 58.67 -11.62 48.40
CA ALA A 616 59.93 -10.92 48.67
C ALA A 616 59.96 -9.52 47.98
N SER A 617 60.92 -8.67 48.40
CA SER A 617 61.70 -7.64 47.64
C SER A 617 61.33 -7.30 46.18
N ASP A 618 61.61 -6.15 45.55
CA ASP A 618 62.05 -4.75 45.85
C ASP A 618 62.13 -4.05 44.44
N GLU A 619 62.32 -2.75 44.20
CA GLU A 619 62.60 -1.55 45.01
C GLU A 619 61.97 -0.31 44.29
N SER A 620 62.05 0.89 44.89
CA SER A 620 61.93 2.23 44.25
C SER A 620 60.55 2.68 43.71
N ALA A 621 60.26 3.98 43.53
CA ALA A 621 60.43 5.20 44.37
C ALA A 621 59.82 6.42 43.62
N ASN A 622 59.25 7.38 44.35
CA ASN A 622 58.91 8.78 43.96
C ASN A 622 57.90 8.99 42.78
N LEU A 623 56.70 9.55 42.97
CA LEU A 623 56.35 10.96 43.30
C LEU A 623 56.90 12.03 42.31
N PRO A 624 56.20 13.17 42.04
CA PRO A 624 54.88 13.62 42.55
C PRO A 624 53.90 14.19 41.48
N LEU A 625 52.74 14.66 41.98
CA LEU A 625 51.66 15.40 41.31
C LEU A 625 52.06 16.83 40.86
N PRO A 626 51.32 17.46 39.93
CA PRO A 626 51.06 18.90 39.92
C PRO A 626 49.71 19.24 40.61
N GLY A 627 49.65 20.39 41.29
CA GLY A 627 48.47 20.86 42.05
C GLY A 627 47.69 21.99 41.39
N PHE A 628 46.69 22.47 42.12
CA PHE A 628 45.85 23.66 41.85
C PHE A 628 46.64 24.97 41.90
N GLU A 629 46.23 26.01 41.15
CA GLU A 629 45.50 27.19 41.68
C GLU A 629 45.11 28.18 40.56
N ASP A 630 44.33 29.22 40.93
CA ASP A 630 43.48 30.07 40.09
C ASP A 630 44.14 31.34 39.47
N ASP A 631 43.33 32.07 38.68
CA ASP A 631 43.32 33.52 38.40
C ASP A 631 44.58 34.22 37.83
N LEU A 632 44.54 34.51 36.51
CA LEU A 632 44.36 35.87 35.96
C LEU A 632 44.15 35.89 34.43
#